data_AF-A0A1Q8VV80-F1
#
_entry.id   AF-A0A1Q8VV80-F1
#
_cell.length_a   1.000
_cell.length_b   1.000
_cell.length_c   1.000
_cell.angle_alpha   90.00
_cell.angle_beta   90.00
_cell.angle_gamma   90.00
#
_symmetry.space_group_name_H-M   'P 1'
#
loop_
_entity.id
_entity.type
_entity.pdbx_description
1 polymer ?
#
loop_
_entity_poly.entity_id
_entity_poly.type
_entity_poly.pdbx_seq_one_letter_code
_entity_poly.pdbx_strand_id
1 'polypeptide(L)'
;MSSSTTTALSRQPLVQVLRNVADPRDRRGVRHDLPTVLSLAVTGVLAGCRSLTAIWEHTTDLTSADLRSLGVEAGQALPSESTIRRVLQNLDP
;
A
#
# COMPACT_ATOMS: atom_id res chain seq x y z
N MET A 1 7.67 30.23 -16.83
CA MET A 1 6.40 29.53 -16.56
C MET A 1 6.75 28.21 -15.89
N SER A 2 6.52 28.07 -14.59
CA SER A 2 6.80 26.84 -13.86
C SER A 2 5.77 25.79 -14.24
N SER A 3 6.22 24.72 -14.89
CA SER A 3 5.41 23.52 -15.08
C SER A 3 5.02 22.97 -13.70
N SER A 4 3.73 22.85 -13.45
CA SER A 4 3.18 22.33 -12.20
C SER A 4 3.79 20.96 -11.87
N THR A 5 4.44 20.84 -10.71
CA THR A 5 4.99 19.56 -10.19
C THR A 5 3.93 18.45 -10.09
N THR A 6 2.65 18.82 -10.06
CA THR A 6 1.48 17.93 -10.16
C THR A 6 1.53 17.02 -11.40
N THR A 7 2.02 17.51 -12.55
CA THR A 7 2.04 16.72 -13.81
C THR A 7 3.05 15.57 -13.78
N ALA A 8 4.15 15.72 -13.04
CA ALA A 8 5.17 14.67 -12.93
C ALA A 8 4.70 13.53 -12.00
N LEU A 9 4.10 13.87 -10.85
CA LEU A 9 3.56 12.88 -9.92
C LEU A 9 2.32 12.17 -10.49
N SER A 10 1.48 12.83 -11.31
CA SER A 10 0.27 12.21 -11.86
C SER A 10 0.54 11.03 -12.81
N ARG A 11 1.79 10.88 -13.30
CA ARG A 11 2.20 9.80 -14.20
C ARG A 11 3.00 8.71 -13.49
N GLN A 12 3.28 8.88 -12.20
CA GLN A 12 4.06 7.90 -11.43
C GLN A 12 3.13 6.84 -10.81
N PRO A 13 3.56 5.57 -10.78
CA PRO A 13 2.79 4.52 -10.10
C PRO A 13 2.76 4.78 -8.60
N LEU A 14 1.62 4.51 -7.96
CA LEU A 14 1.37 4.78 -6.53
C LEU A 14 2.46 4.19 -5.62
N VAL A 15 2.83 2.93 -5.87
CA VAL A 15 3.89 2.23 -5.11
C VAL A 15 5.21 3.00 -5.16
N GLN A 16 5.56 3.60 -6.29
CA GLN A 16 6.81 4.35 -6.45
C GLN A 16 6.77 5.66 -5.67
N VAL A 17 5.62 6.34 -5.64
CA VAL A 17 5.45 7.55 -4.82
C VAL A 17 5.59 7.21 -3.33
N LEU A 18 4.99 6.10 -2.90
CA LEU A 18 4.99 5.66 -1.51
C LEU A 18 6.34 5.11 -1.01
N ARG A 19 7.29 4.80 -1.90
CA ARG A 19 8.68 4.46 -1.51
C ARG A 19 9.40 5.59 -0.79
N ASN A 20 8.93 6.83 -0.93
CA ASN A 20 9.51 7.98 -0.23
C ASN A 20 9.06 8.10 1.23
N VAL A 21 8.11 7.27 1.67
CA VAL A 21 7.66 7.24 3.07
C VAL A 21 8.68 6.46 3.89
N ALA A 22 9.23 7.08 4.93
CA ALA A 22 10.14 6.43 5.85
C ALA A 22 9.42 5.27 6.58
N ASP A 23 10.04 4.09 6.60
CA ASP A 23 9.48 2.94 7.29
C ASP A 23 9.88 2.95 8.78
N PRO A 24 8.93 3.17 9.71
CA PRO A 24 9.21 3.24 11.13
C PRO A 24 9.40 1.84 11.76
N ARG A 25 9.13 0.77 11.01
CA ARG A 25 9.22 -0.61 11.52
C ARG A 25 10.67 -1.04 11.64
N ASP A 26 10.96 -1.87 12.64
CA ASP A 26 12.25 -2.56 12.72
C ASP A 26 12.47 -3.37 11.43
N ARG A 27 13.69 -3.30 10.88
CA ARG A 27 14.10 -4.03 9.67
C ARG A 27 13.97 -5.55 9.84
N ARG A 28 13.97 -6.04 11.08
CA ARG A 28 13.80 -7.46 11.38
C ARG A 28 12.35 -7.90 11.22
N GLY A 29 12.11 -8.85 10.33
CA GLY A 29 10.80 -9.51 10.19
C GLY A 29 9.80 -8.82 9.25
N VAL A 30 10.26 -7.93 8.38
CA VAL A 30 9.43 -7.33 7.32
C VAL A 30 9.13 -8.37 6.25
N ARG A 31 7.90 -8.90 6.25
CA ARG A 31 7.39 -9.82 5.21
C ARG A 31 6.74 -9.09 4.03
N HIS A 32 6.22 -7.89 4.27
CA HIS A 32 5.55 -7.04 3.30
C HIS A 32 6.15 -5.64 3.37
N ASP A 33 6.64 -5.17 2.23
CA ASP A 33 7.22 -3.85 2.09
C ASP A 33 6.19 -2.77 2.44
N LEU A 34 6.64 -1.67 3.06
CA LEU A 34 5.74 -0.60 3.48
C LEU A 34 4.92 -0.02 2.31
N PRO A 35 5.53 0.30 1.15
CA PRO A 35 4.80 0.84 0.01
C PRO A 35 3.68 -0.08 -0.47
N THR A 36 3.88 -1.39 -0.41
CA THR A 36 2.87 -2.40 -0.79
C THR A 36 1.67 -2.34 0.16
N VAL A 37 1.92 -2.37 1.47
CA VAL A 37 0.84 -2.30 2.48
C VAL A 37 0.08 -0.97 2.40
N LEU A 38 0.80 0.14 2.20
CA LEU A 38 0.17 1.46 2.01
C LEU A 38 -0.65 1.53 0.71
N SER A 39 -0.15 0.96 -0.39
CA SER A 39 -0.88 0.95 -1.67
C SER A 39 -2.18 0.18 -1.56
N LEU A 40 -2.19 -0.96 -0.85
CA LEU A 40 -3.40 -1.73 -0.57
C LEU A 40 -4.39 -0.94 0.29
N ALA A 41 -3.92 -0.28 1.35
CA ALA A 41 -4.76 0.56 2.20
C ALA A 41 -5.39 1.72 1.41
N VAL A 42 -4.60 2.43 0.60
CA VAL A 42 -5.08 3.52 -0.25
C VAL A 42 -6.10 3.01 -1.27
N THR A 43 -5.83 1.88 -1.93
CA THR A 43 -6.74 1.29 -2.91
C THR A 43 -8.09 0.91 -2.27
N GLY A 44 -8.06 0.29 -1.08
CA GLY A 44 -9.28 -0.01 -0.33
C GLY A 44 -10.07 1.25 0.08
N VAL A 45 -9.39 2.31 0.53
CA VAL A 45 -10.06 3.59 0.84
C VAL A 45 -10.71 4.19 -0.41
N LEU A 46 -10.02 4.15 -1.56
CA LEU A 46 -10.57 4.61 -2.85
C LEU A 46 -11.76 3.76 -3.32
N ALA A 47 -11.77 2.47 -3.01
CA ALA A 47 -12.90 1.58 -3.23
C ALA A 47 -14.07 1.80 -2.25
N GLY A 48 -13.92 2.72 -1.28
CA GLY A 48 -14.95 3.06 -0.31
C GLY A 48 -14.97 2.19 0.95
N CYS A 49 -13.94 1.37 1.19
CA CYS A 49 -13.82 0.57 2.40
C CYS A 49 -13.73 1.48 3.64
N ARG A 50 -14.57 1.22 4.65
CA ARG A 50 -14.66 2.03 5.89
C ARG A 50 -14.04 1.35 7.12
N SER A 51 -13.40 0.20 6.94
CA SER A 51 -12.76 -0.56 8.01
C SER A 51 -11.54 -1.31 7.49
N LEU A 52 -10.62 -1.68 8.40
CA LEU A 52 -9.43 -2.45 8.05
C LEU A 52 -9.77 -3.85 7.55
N THR A 53 -10.83 -4.47 8.10
CA THR A 53 -11.36 -5.73 7.60
C THR A 53 -11.88 -5.59 6.17
N ALA A 54 -12.63 -4.53 5.86
CA ALA A 54 -13.13 -4.29 4.51
C ALA A 54 -11.98 -4.02 3.50
N ILE A 55 -10.90 -3.36 3.94
CA ILE A 55 -9.68 -3.20 3.11
C ILE A 55 -9.02 -4.55 2.84
N TRP A 56 -8.94 -5.41 3.86
CA TRP A 56 -8.38 -6.75 3.71
C TRP A 56 -9.24 -7.62 2.78
N GLU A 57 -10.57 -7.62 2.95
CA GLU A 57 -11.51 -8.31 2.06
C GLU A 57 -11.37 -7.81 0.61
N HIS A 58 -11.34 -6.48 0.43
CA HIS A 58 -11.12 -5.90 -0.89
C HIS A 58 -9.79 -6.34 -1.50
N THR A 59 -8.73 -6.43 -0.69
CA THR A 59 -7.42 -6.93 -1.13
C THR A 59 -7.48 -8.38 -1.59
N THR A 60 -8.28 -9.23 -0.93
CA THR A 60 -8.46 -10.63 -1.33
C THR A 60 -9.27 -10.79 -2.62
N ASP A 61 -10.10 -9.79 -2.95
CA ASP A 61 -10.89 -9.77 -4.18
C ASP A 61 -10.10 -9.24 -5.40
N LEU A 62 -8.90 -8.68 -5.20
CA LEU A 62 -8.07 -8.14 -6.28
C LEU A 62 -7.55 -9.24 -7.21
N THR A 63 -7.46 -8.93 -8.49
CA THR A 63 -6.85 -9.85 -9.46
C THR A 63 -5.34 -9.94 -9.26
N SER A 64 -4.72 -11.01 -9.76
CA SER A 64 -3.25 -11.15 -9.71
C SER A 64 -2.51 -10.06 -10.52
N ALA A 65 -3.18 -9.37 -11.44
CA ALA A 65 -2.60 -8.25 -12.17
C ALA A 65 -2.62 -6.97 -11.32
N ASP A 66 -3.71 -6.73 -10.60
CA ASP A 66 -3.85 -5.60 -9.68
C ASP A 66 -2.85 -5.74 -8.53
N LEU A 67 -2.78 -6.93 -7.91
CA LEU A 67 -1.83 -7.23 -6.84
C LEU A 67 -0.37 -6.95 -7.24
N ARG A 68 0.04 -7.38 -8.45
CA ARG A 68 1.39 -7.08 -8.98
C ARG A 68 1.61 -5.58 -9.18
N SER A 69 0.60 -4.87 -9.67
CA SER A 69 0.68 -3.40 -9.83
C SER A 69 0.81 -2.66 -8.50
N LEU A 70 0.32 -3.27 -7.40
CA LEU A 70 0.46 -2.78 -6.03
C LEU A 70 1.72 -3.30 -5.31
N GLY A 71 2.58 -4.07 -5.99
CA GLY A 71 3.83 -4.59 -5.44
C GLY A 71 3.69 -5.85 -4.60
N VAL A 72 2.65 -6.66 -4.85
CA VAL A 72 2.52 -8.03 -4.32
C VAL A 72 2.90 -9.01 -5.44
N GLU A 73 3.99 -9.75 -5.25
CA GLU A 73 4.47 -10.70 -6.24
C GLU A 73 3.64 -11.99 -6.27
N ALA A 74 3.67 -12.69 -7.41
CA ALA A 74 2.97 -13.96 -7.54
C ALA A 74 3.49 -14.99 -6.52
N GLY A 75 2.56 -15.62 -5.77
CA GLY A 75 2.90 -16.59 -4.72
C GLY A 75 3.29 -15.97 -3.38
N GLN A 76 3.38 -14.64 -3.27
CA GLN A 76 3.53 -13.96 -1.99
C GLN A 76 2.20 -14.01 -1.22
N ALA A 77 2.26 -14.28 0.08
CA ALA A 77 1.06 -14.20 0.92
C ALA A 77 0.55 -12.75 0.97
N LEU A 78 -0.77 -12.57 1.04
CA LEU A 78 -1.36 -11.26 1.27
C LEU A 78 -1.12 -10.81 2.72
N PRO A 79 -0.92 -9.50 2.97
CA PRO A 79 -0.87 -9.00 4.33
C PRO A 79 -2.21 -9.24 5.02
N SER A 80 -2.18 -9.77 6.24
CA SER A 80 -3.38 -9.90 7.07
C SER A 80 -3.93 -8.52 7.45
N GLU A 81 -5.21 -8.45 7.80
CA GLU A 81 -5.81 -7.26 8.43
C GLU A 81 -4.95 -6.74 9.59
N SER A 82 -4.47 -7.63 10.45
CA SER A 82 -3.62 -7.29 11.59
C SER A 82 -2.27 -6.69 11.18
N THR A 83 -1.74 -7.08 10.03
CA THR A 83 -0.53 -6.49 9.45
C THR A 83 -0.82 -5.08 8.96
N ILE A 84 -1.92 -4.88 8.23
CA ILE A 84 -2.37 -3.56 7.75
C ILE A 84 -2.57 -2.62 8.94
N ARG A 85 -3.30 -3.07 9.97
CA ARG A 85 -3.52 -2.32 11.22
C ARG A 85 -2.22 -1.88 11.86
N ARG A 86 -1.30 -2.81 12.11
CA ARG A 86 -0.02 -2.53 12.78
C ARG A 86 0.81 -1.55 11.97
N VAL A 87 0.86 -1.71 10.65
CA VAL A 87 1.61 -0.78 9.79
C VAL A 87 1.04 0.63 9.92
N LEU A 88 -0.27 0.80 9.73
CA LEU A 88 -0.91 2.11 9.76
C LEU A 88 -0.83 2.80 11.14
N GLN A 89 -0.91 2.03 12.23
CA GLN A 89 -0.80 2.57 13.60
C GLN A 89 0.60 3.06 13.97
N ASN A 90 1.64 2.55 13.31
CA ASN A 90 3.02 2.93 13.59
C ASN A 90 3.54 4.04 12.67
N LEU A 91 2.71 4.54 11.74
CA LEU A 91 3.04 5.71 10.93
C LEU A 91 2.96 6.96 11.80
N ASP A 92 4.01 7.79 11.75
CA ASP A 92 4.14 9.03 12.53
C ASP A 92 4.19 8.79 14.06
N PRO A 93 5.33 8.29 14.59
CA PRO A 93 5.52 8.00 16.02
C PRO A 93 5.69 9.24 16.90
#